data_AF-A0A0G4IH06-F1
#
_entry.id   AF-A0A0G4IH06-F1
#
_cell.length_a   1.000
_cell.length_b   1.000
_cell.length_c   1.000
_cell.angle_alpha   90.00
_cell.angle_beta   90.00
_cell.angle_gamma   90.00
#
_symmetry.space_group_name_H-M   'P 1'
#
loop_
_entity.id
_entity.type
_entity.pdbx_description
1 polymer ?
#
loop_
_entity_poly.entity_id
_entity_poly.type
_entity_poly.pdbx_seq_one_letter_code
_entity_poly.pdbx_strand_id
1 'polypeptide(L)'
;MSTLDLSKMPMPSEMPREMIKLLRSVGCQAEFSECGRNLVKFSPIMYGDTAWQHYERWARGARNVIVTVGCYATKYIEDKFVVPPWEDRNQIVREAASIRTHLARMDFSSLTQRVLPDVPGPLLPCPPYEIVEDPRMALTVLMERLRHPPAVSLGYKELNNLHPRTFMCDIVHAWKNACVTIHLIKP
;
A
#
# COMPACT_ATOMS: atom_id res chain seq x y z
N MET A 1 -19.87 -16.77 -17.71
CA MET A 1 -19.28 -15.98 -16.61
C MET A 1 -19.43 -14.50 -16.96
N SER A 2 -20.21 -13.74 -16.19
CA SER A 2 -20.45 -12.32 -16.42
C SER A 2 -19.25 -11.51 -15.91
N THR A 3 -18.49 -10.89 -16.81
CA THR A 3 -17.45 -9.91 -16.47
C THR A 3 -18.10 -8.67 -15.88
N LEU A 4 -17.82 -8.38 -14.61
CA LEU A 4 -18.34 -7.21 -13.89
C LEU A 4 -17.83 -5.93 -14.58
N ASP A 5 -18.73 -5.12 -15.14
CA ASP A 5 -18.40 -3.85 -15.79
C ASP A 5 -18.29 -2.73 -14.72
N LEU A 6 -17.07 -2.53 -14.23
CA LEU A 6 -16.73 -1.57 -13.17
C LEU A 6 -16.92 -0.10 -13.60
N SER A 7 -17.11 0.19 -14.89
CA SER A 7 -17.24 1.56 -15.41
C SER A 7 -18.63 2.18 -15.18
N LYS A 8 -19.62 1.38 -14.78
CA LYS A 8 -21.04 1.78 -14.64
C LYS A 8 -21.54 1.81 -13.20
N MET A 9 -20.72 1.47 -12.22
CA MET A 9 -21.14 1.46 -10.81
C MET A 9 -21.08 2.87 -10.22
N PRO A 10 -22.08 3.32 -9.44
CA PRO A 10 -22.00 4.57 -8.69
C PRO A 10 -20.75 4.56 -7.80
N MET A 11 -20.02 5.68 -7.79
CA MET A 11 -18.70 5.81 -7.17
C MET A 11 -18.77 5.50 -5.67
N PRO A 12 -18.24 4.35 -5.21
CA PRO A 12 -18.67 3.85 -3.92
C PRO A 12 -17.75 4.36 -2.80
N SER A 13 -18.36 4.91 -1.74
CA SER A 13 -17.69 5.24 -0.47
C SER A 13 -17.35 4.00 0.38
N GLU A 14 -17.67 2.82 -0.15
CA GLU A 14 -17.67 1.52 0.51
C GLU A 14 -17.19 0.43 -0.48
N MET A 15 -16.62 -0.67 0.00
CA MET A 15 -16.23 -1.77 -0.87
C MET A 15 -17.46 -2.62 -1.27
N PRO A 16 -17.73 -2.84 -2.58
CA PRO A 16 -18.82 -3.70 -3.03
C PRO A 16 -18.63 -5.17 -2.63
N ARG A 17 -19.72 -5.89 -2.32
CA ARG A 17 -19.67 -7.32 -1.91
C ARG A 17 -19.04 -8.23 -2.96
N GLU A 18 -19.17 -7.86 -4.22
CA GLU A 18 -18.66 -8.59 -5.38
C GLU A 18 -17.13 -8.51 -5.43
N MET A 19 -16.57 -7.36 -5.04
CA MET A 19 -15.14 -7.16 -4.86
C MET A 19 -14.62 -8.02 -3.69
N ILE A 20 -15.37 -8.07 -2.58
CA ILE A 20 -15.05 -8.91 -1.41
C ILE A 20 -14.99 -10.40 -1.82
N LYS A 21 -15.99 -10.89 -2.56
CA LYS A 21 -16.02 -12.27 -3.08
C LYS A 21 -14.83 -12.54 -4.01
N LEU A 22 -14.52 -11.58 -4.88
CA LEU A 22 -13.40 -11.70 -5.82
C LEU A 22 -12.06 -11.83 -5.09
N LEU A 23 -11.77 -10.97 -4.11
CA LEU A 23 -10.54 -11.05 -3.31
C LEU A 23 -10.41 -12.38 -2.57
N ARG A 24 -11.52 -12.88 -1.99
CA ARG A 24 -11.52 -14.19 -1.35
C ARG A 24 -11.23 -15.32 -2.33
N SER A 25 -11.77 -15.24 -3.54
CA SER A 25 -11.57 -16.28 -4.56
C SER A 25 -10.12 -16.39 -5.03
N VAL A 26 -9.32 -15.34 -4.88
CA VAL A 26 -7.89 -15.31 -5.20
C VAL A 26 -6.99 -15.49 -3.96
N GLY A 27 -7.56 -15.93 -2.83
CA GLY A 27 -6.82 -16.37 -1.66
C GLY A 27 -6.68 -15.33 -0.54
N CYS A 28 -7.27 -14.14 -0.66
CA CYS A 28 -7.28 -13.18 0.45
C CYS A 28 -8.20 -13.67 1.57
N GLN A 29 -7.68 -13.66 2.80
CA GLN A 29 -8.48 -13.84 4.00
C GLN A 29 -9.22 -12.52 4.29
N ALA A 30 -10.45 -12.66 4.78
CA ALA A 30 -11.33 -11.58 5.15
C ALA A 30 -11.66 -11.72 6.64
N GLU A 31 -11.10 -10.85 7.47
CA GLU A 31 -11.43 -10.78 8.90
C GLU A 31 -12.52 -9.73 9.12
N PHE A 32 -13.57 -10.10 9.86
CA PHE A 32 -14.66 -9.19 10.18
C PHE A 32 -14.44 -8.62 11.58
N SER A 33 -14.44 -7.29 11.72
CA SER A 33 -14.40 -6.62 13.01
C SER A 33 -15.64 -6.95 13.85
N GLU A 34 -15.42 -7.32 15.13
CA GLU A 34 -16.48 -7.59 16.11
C GLU A 34 -17.33 -6.35 16.43
N CYS A 35 -16.81 -5.14 16.23
CA CYS A 35 -17.45 -3.87 16.62
C CYS A 35 -18.57 -3.36 15.70
N GLY A 36 -19.19 -4.22 14.89
CA GLY A 36 -20.45 -3.91 14.22
C GLY A 36 -20.34 -3.52 12.76
N ARG A 37 -20.73 -4.49 11.93
CA ARG A 37 -21.32 -4.44 10.58
C ARG A 37 -20.49 -4.03 9.38
N ASN A 38 -19.32 -3.41 9.50
CA ASN A 38 -18.70 -2.81 8.33
C ASN A 38 -17.18 -2.64 8.50
N LEU A 39 -16.41 -3.65 8.91
CA LEU A 39 -14.98 -3.58 8.62
C LEU A 39 -14.49 -4.97 8.27
N VAL A 40 -14.24 -5.18 6.98
CA VAL A 40 -13.57 -6.36 6.47
C VAL A 40 -12.12 -6.01 6.22
N LYS A 41 -11.21 -6.64 6.97
CA LYS A 41 -9.78 -6.56 6.73
C LYS A 41 -9.38 -7.63 5.73
N PHE A 42 -8.75 -7.24 4.63
CA PHE A 42 -8.22 -8.17 3.63
C PHE A 42 -6.71 -8.33 3.76
N SER A 43 -6.25 -9.58 3.93
CA SER A 43 -4.83 -9.93 3.86
C SER A 43 -4.63 -11.42 3.51
N PRO A 44 -3.50 -11.81 2.89
CA PRO A 44 -2.50 -10.93 2.30
C PRO A 44 -2.96 -10.40 0.94
N ILE A 45 -2.60 -9.14 0.63
CA ILE A 45 -2.54 -8.63 -0.74
C ILE A 45 -1.10 -8.18 -0.99
N MET A 46 -0.41 -8.78 -1.96
CA MET A 46 0.96 -8.39 -2.30
C MET A 46 0.94 -7.43 -3.48
N TYR A 47 1.68 -6.33 -3.41
CA TYR A 47 1.76 -5.41 -4.54
C TYR A 47 2.23 -6.15 -5.82
N GLY A 48 1.46 -6.01 -6.90
CA GLY A 48 1.72 -6.65 -8.20
C GLY A 48 1.12 -8.05 -8.40
N ASP A 49 0.60 -8.69 -7.35
CA ASP A 49 -0.07 -9.99 -7.47
C ASP A 49 -1.49 -9.91 -8.06
N THR A 50 -2.13 -11.06 -8.26
CA THR A 50 -3.50 -11.13 -8.81
C THR A 50 -4.52 -10.42 -7.94
N ALA A 51 -4.41 -10.52 -6.61
CA ALA A 51 -5.31 -9.84 -5.68
C ALA A 51 -5.16 -8.33 -5.76
N TRP A 52 -3.92 -7.83 -5.84
CA TRP A 52 -3.58 -6.44 -6.08
C TRP A 52 -4.18 -5.94 -7.40
N GLN A 53 -4.03 -6.66 -8.50
CA GLN A 53 -4.57 -6.21 -9.79
C GLN A 53 -6.09 -6.01 -9.77
N HIS A 54 -6.83 -6.91 -9.10
CA HIS A 54 -8.27 -6.75 -8.92
C HIS A 54 -8.58 -5.58 -8.01
N TYR A 55 -7.89 -5.48 -6.88
CA TYR A 55 -8.07 -4.41 -5.90
C TYR A 55 -7.78 -3.04 -6.52
N GLU A 56 -6.64 -2.90 -7.19
CA GLU A 56 -6.19 -1.67 -7.87
C GLU A 56 -7.23 -1.23 -8.90
N ARG A 57 -7.75 -2.17 -9.70
CA ARG A 57 -8.78 -1.88 -10.71
C ARG A 57 -10.04 -1.29 -10.09
N TRP A 58 -10.50 -1.82 -8.95
CA TRP A 58 -11.65 -1.28 -8.23
C TRP A 58 -11.33 0.06 -7.55
N ALA A 59 -10.19 0.15 -6.86
CA ALA A 59 -9.73 1.37 -6.22
C ALA A 59 -9.59 2.53 -7.23
N ARG A 60 -9.53 2.24 -8.54
CA ARG A 60 -9.51 3.27 -9.61
C ARG A 60 -10.72 4.19 -9.62
N GLY A 61 -11.85 3.71 -9.16
CA GLY A 61 -13.10 4.48 -9.09
C GLY A 61 -13.42 5.05 -7.72
N ALA A 62 -12.58 4.82 -6.70
CA ALA A 62 -12.84 5.25 -5.33
C ALA A 62 -12.30 6.67 -5.08
N ARG A 63 -13.04 7.48 -4.30
CA ARG A 63 -12.58 8.78 -3.78
C ARG A 63 -12.45 8.73 -2.25
N ASN A 64 -11.66 9.64 -1.67
CA ASN A 64 -11.49 9.82 -0.22
C ASN A 64 -10.94 8.60 0.52
N VAL A 65 -9.90 7.97 -0.03
CA VAL A 65 -9.24 6.82 0.59
C VAL A 65 -8.18 7.30 1.57
N ILE A 66 -8.24 6.81 2.81
CA ILE A 66 -7.20 7.08 3.81
C ILE A 66 -6.16 5.97 3.69
N VAL A 67 -4.89 6.35 3.59
CA VAL A 67 -3.78 5.39 3.49
C VAL A 67 -2.89 5.53 4.72
N THR A 68 -2.80 4.46 5.50
CA THR A 68 -1.87 4.35 6.62
C THR A 68 -0.71 3.44 6.23
N VAL A 69 0.47 3.68 6.79
CA VAL A 69 1.60 2.77 6.68
C VAL A 69 1.69 2.11 8.03
N GLY A 70 1.45 0.81 8.04
CA GLY A 70 1.79 -0.04 9.16
C GLY A 70 3.19 -0.60 8.96
N CYS A 71 3.75 -1.15 10.02
CA CYS A 71 4.81 -2.14 9.86
C CYS A 71 4.47 -3.33 10.74
N TYR A 72 3.52 -4.10 10.26
CA TYR A 72 3.02 -5.28 10.94
C TYR A 72 3.28 -6.48 10.05
N ALA A 73 4.14 -7.37 10.53
CA ALA A 73 4.32 -8.65 9.90
C ALA A 73 3.07 -9.49 10.12
N THR A 74 2.48 -10.01 9.04
CA THR A 74 1.51 -11.10 9.16
C THR A 74 2.28 -12.41 9.20
N LYS A 75 1.84 -13.35 10.03
CA LYS A 75 2.50 -14.67 10.16
C LYS A 75 2.70 -15.36 8.80
N TYR A 76 1.75 -15.19 7.88
CA TYR A 76 1.80 -15.76 6.54
C TYR A 76 2.95 -15.21 5.65
N ILE A 77 3.42 -14.00 5.92
CA ILE A 77 4.50 -13.35 5.17
C ILE A 77 5.85 -13.68 5.76
N GLU A 78 5.95 -13.73 7.09
CA GLU A 78 7.18 -14.13 7.79
C GLU A 78 7.66 -15.51 7.33
N ASP A 79 6.73 -16.45 7.14
CA ASP A 79 7.04 -17.80 6.66
C ASP A 79 7.57 -17.84 5.22
N LYS A 80 7.39 -16.76 4.44
CA LYS A 80 7.68 -16.72 3.00
C LYS A 80 8.81 -15.76 2.61
N PHE A 81 9.17 -14.80 3.47
CA PHE A 81 10.08 -13.72 3.13
C PHE A 81 11.05 -13.43 4.28
N VAL A 82 12.21 -12.88 3.93
CA VAL A 82 13.15 -12.36 4.91
C VAL A 82 12.54 -11.10 5.52
N VAL A 83 12.34 -11.11 6.84
CA VAL A 83 11.81 -9.97 7.59
C VAL A 83 12.94 -9.35 8.42
N PRO A 84 13.18 -8.04 8.32
CA PRO A 84 14.21 -7.38 9.11
C PRO A 84 13.98 -7.51 10.63
N PRO A 85 15.05 -7.43 11.44
CA PRO A 85 14.95 -7.21 12.88
C PRO A 85 14.09 -5.99 13.22
N TRP A 86 13.46 -5.98 14.40
CA TRP A 86 12.53 -4.92 14.82
C TRP A 86 13.15 -3.50 14.79
N GLU A 87 14.43 -3.39 15.14
CA GLU A 87 15.16 -2.13 15.17
C GLU A 87 15.32 -1.52 13.77
N ASP A 88 15.63 -2.37 12.78
CA ASP A 88 15.75 -1.98 11.38
C ASP A 88 14.39 -1.64 10.76
N ARG A 89 13.33 -2.36 11.14
CA ARG A 89 11.95 -2.07 10.69
C ARG A 89 11.57 -0.62 10.92
N ASN A 90 11.91 -0.05 12.09
CA ASN A 90 11.56 1.34 12.39
C ASN A 90 12.26 2.35 11.48
N GLN A 91 13.50 2.09 11.09
CA GLN A 91 14.24 2.96 10.18
C GLN A 91 13.70 2.84 8.74
N ILE A 92 13.48 1.61 8.28
CA ILE A 92 12.85 1.29 7.00
C ILE A 92 11.46 1.94 6.89
N VAL A 93 10.68 1.95 7.96
CA VAL A 93 9.37 2.62 8.02
C VAL A 93 9.49 4.12 7.87
N ARG A 94 10.44 4.77 8.55
CA ARG A 94 10.66 6.22 8.42
C ARG A 94 11.03 6.56 6.98
N GLU A 95 11.94 5.79 6.40
CA GLU A 95 12.36 5.94 5.01
C GLU A 95 11.18 5.76 4.04
N ALA A 96 10.43 4.66 4.14
CA ALA A 96 9.26 4.42 3.30
C ALA A 96 8.16 5.49 3.48
N ALA A 97 7.94 5.96 4.71
CA ALA A 97 6.99 7.03 5.02
C ALA A 97 7.40 8.36 4.39
N SER A 98 8.70 8.66 4.33
CA SER A 98 9.23 9.87 3.68
C SER A 98 8.87 9.92 2.19
N ILE A 99 9.10 8.80 1.51
CA ILE A 99 8.77 8.60 0.10
C ILE A 99 7.25 8.70 -0.09
N ARG A 100 6.47 7.98 0.74
CA ARG A 100 5.01 8.04 0.66
C ARG A 100 4.48 9.46 0.88
N THR A 101 4.87 10.15 1.95
CA THR A 101 4.38 11.49 2.31
C THR A 101 4.60 12.49 1.20
N HIS A 102 5.76 12.42 0.56
CA HIS A 102 6.07 13.33 -0.53
C HIS A 102 5.23 13.02 -1.78
N LEU A 103 5.08 11.74 -2.13
CA LEU A 103 4.30 11.30 -3.29
C LEU A 103 2.78 11.41 -3.08
N ALA A 104 2.31 11.34 -1.84
CA ALA A 104 0.89 11.42 -1.46
C ALA A 104 0.24 12.75 -1.84
N ARG A 105 1.05 13.82 -1.88
CA ARG A 105 0.62 15.20 -2.15
C ARG A 105 0.77 15.59 -3.62
N MET A 106 1.21 14.67 -4.46
CA MET A 106 1.36 14.92 -5.89
C MET A 106 0.10 14.57 -6.66
N ASP A 107 -0.27 15.42 -7.61
CA ASP A 107 -1.34 15.13 -8.56
C ASP A 107 -0.88 14.15 -9.67
N PHE A 108 -1.84 13.57 -10.39
CA PHE A 108 -1.56 12.60 -11.46
C PHE A 108 -0.68 13.21 -12.56
N SER A 109 -0.92 14.47 -12.90
CA SER A 109 -0.16 15.22 -13.91
C SER A 109 1.33 15.31 -13.56
N SER A 110 1.66 15.54 -12.29
CA SER A 110 3.03 15.69 -11.80
C SER A 110 3.84 14.39 -11.95
N LEU A 111 3.18 13.23 -11.85
CA LEU A 111 3.83 11.92 -12.01
C LEU A 111 4.01 11.52 -13.49
N THR A 112 3.10 11.94 -14.37
CA THR A 112 3.18 11.63 -15.82
C THR A 112 4.35 12.31 -16.53
N GLN A 113 4.90 13.39 -15.94
CA GLN A 113 6.08 14.07 -16.47
C GLN A 113 7.37 13.26 -16.26
N ARG A 114 7.30 12.07 -15.65
CA ARG A 114 8.42 11.14 -15.36
C ARG A 114 9.55 11.71 -14.50
N VAL A 115 9.42 12.95 -14.03
CA VAL A 115 10.34 13.53 -13.05
C VAL A 115 9.74 13.29 -11.68
N LEU A 116 10.22 12.24 -11.04
CA LEU A 116 9.90 12.02 -9.64
C LEU A 116 10.67 13.07 -8.82
N PRO A 117 10.01 13.84 -7.96
CA PRO A 117 10.67 14.87 -7.16
C PRO A 117 11.65 14.23 -6.17
N ASP A 118 12.61 15.03 -5.75
CA ASP A 118 13.53 14.63 -4.69
C ASP A 118 12.76 14.45 -3.39
N VAL A 119 12.95 13.28 -2.78
CA VAL A 119 12.31 12.97 -1.51
C VAL A 119 13.24 13.48 -0.41
N PRO A 120 12.81 14.42 0.45
CA PRO A 120 13.58 14.77 1.63
C PRO A 120 13.80 13.51 2.47
N GLY A 121 14.96 13.41 3.11
CA GLY A 121 15.39 12.20 3.84
C GLY A 121 14.44 11.75 4.96
N PRO A 122 14.83 10.72 5.73
CA PRO A 122 13.95 10.07 6.70
C PRO A 122 13.18 11.06 7.57
N LEU A 123 11.85 11.05 7.47
CA LEU A 123 10.96 11.94 8.21
C LEU A 123 10.86 11.46 9.66
N LEU A 124 11.11 12.40 10.58
CA LEU A 124 10.80 12.26 11.99
C LEU A 124 9.85 13.39 12.42
N PRO A 125 8.70 13.08 13.04
CA PRO A 125 8.12 11.75 13.29
C PRO A 125 7.49 11.09 12.05
N CYS A 126 7.39 9.76 12.03
CA CYS A 126 6.60 9.05 11.03
C CYS A 126 5.11 9.36 11.27
N PRO A 127 4.38 9.97 10.31
CA PRO A 127 2.97 10.26 10.50
C PRO A 127 2.17 8.94 10.57
N PRO A 128 1.34 8.74 11.61
CA PRO A 128 0.57 7.50 11.78
C PRO A 128 -0.50 7.30 10.70
N TYR A 129 -0.94 8.38 10.07
CA TYR A 129 -1.90 8.37 8.97
C TYR A 129 -1.58 9.49 8.00
N GLU A 130 -1.90 9.26 6.72
CA GLU A 130 -1.84 10.29 5.72
C GLU A 130 -2.98 10.14 4.72
N ILE A 131 -3.63 11.25 4.43
CA ILE A 131 -4.69 11.26 3.42
C ILE A 131 -4.00 11.41 2.08
N VAL A 132 -4.27 10.49 1.17
CA VAL A 132 -3.77 10.52 -0.20
C VAL A 132 -4.89 10.91 -1.14
N GLU A 133 -4.58 11.71 -2.15
CA GLU A 133 -5.57 12.08 -3.17
C GLU A 133 -5.89 10.90 -4.10
N ASP A 134 -4.88 10.08 -4.44
CA ASP A 134 -5.05 8.84 -5.20
C ASP A 134 -4.18 7.68 -4.64
N PRO A 135 -4.77 6.67 -3.98
CA PRO A 135 -4.05 5.54 -3.41
C PRO A 135 -3.24 4.70 -4.41
N ARG A 136 -3.60 4.71 -5.69
CA ARG A 136 -2.98 3.84 -6.71
C ARG A 136 -1.71 4.43 -7.29
N MET A 137 -1.72 5.74 -7.50
CA MET A 137 -0.57 6.50 -7.93
C MET A 137 0.53 6.44 -6.88
N ALA A 138 0.14 6.67 -5.61
CA ALA A 138 1.06 6.65 -4.51
C ALA A 138 1.77 5.29 -4.41
N LEU A 139 1.07 4.17 -4.56
CA LEU A 139 1.67 2.84 -4.43
C LEU A 139 2.56 2.44 -5.60
N THR A 140 2.13 2.67 -6.85
CA THR A 140 2.95 2.30 -8.01
C THR A 140 4.25 3.09 -8.04
N VAL A 141 4.17 4.38 -7.77
CA VAL A 141 5.33 5.25 -7.73
C VAL A 141 6.17 5.04 -6.47
N LEU A 142 5.54 4.77 -5.32
CA LEU A 142 6.26 4.34 -4.12
C LEU A 142 7.06 3.08 -4.44
N MET A 143 6.45 2.07 -5.05
CA MET A 143 7.16 0.83 -5.40
C MET A 143 8.30 1.09 -6.37
N GLU A 144 8.12 1.95 -7.37
CA GLU A 144 9.21 2.39 -8.25
C GLU A 144 10.35 3.07 -7.50
N ARG A 145 10.02 3.96 -6.55
CA ARG A 145 10.99 4.59 -5.67
C ARG A 145 11.63 3.64 -4.67
N LEU A 146 10.94 2.59 -4.22
CA LEU A 146 11.53 1.55 -3.37
C LEU A 146 12.48 0.65 -4.18
N ARG A 147 12.25 0.49 -5.50
CA ARG A 147 13.21 -0.18 -6.40
C ARG A 147 14.48 0.65 -6.58
N HIS A 148 14.31 1.96 -6.69
CA HIS A 148 15.38 2.92 -6.92
C HIS A 148 15.30 4.05 -5.88
N PRO A 149 15.69 3.77 -4.61
CA PRO A 149 15.65 4.80 -3.58
C PRO A 149 16.54 5.97 -3.99
N PRO A 150 16.19 7.20 -3.59
CA PRO A 150 17.08 8.34 -3.77
C PRO A 150 18.46 8.01 -3.16
N ALA A 151 19.53 8.52 -3.77
CA ALA A 151 20.90 8.17 -3.44
C ALA A 151 21.20 8.21 -1.92
N VAL A 152 22.19 7.43 -1.48
CA VAL A 152 22.60 7.29 -0.07
C VAL A 152 22.86 8.65 0.62
N SER A 153 23.25 9.68 -0.13
CA SER A 153 23.42 11.06 0.37
C SER A 153 22.15 11.70 0.92
N LEU A 154 20.96 11.20 0.57
CA LEU A 154 19.65 11.66 1.08
C LEU A 154 19.16 10.85 2.29
N GLY A 155 19.97 9.91 2.81
CA GLY A 155 19.70 9.23 4.09
C GLY A 155 18.85 7.97 4.01
N TYR A 156 18.62 7.40 2.81
CA TYR A 156 17.87 6.16 2.61
C TYR A 156 18.73 4.89 2.76
N LYS A 157 19.61 4.89 3.77
CA LYS A 157 20.67 3.88 3.88
C LYS A 157 20.08 2.49 4.08
N GLU A 158 19.04 2.38 4.90
CA GLU A 158 18.56 1.06 5.31
C GLU A 158 17.71 0.42 4.22
N LEU A 159 16.86 1.19 3.53
CA LEU A 159 16.19 0.71 2.33
C LEU A 159 17.17 0.25 1.24
N ASN A 160 18.24 1.00 1.00
CA ASN A 160 19.23 0.65 -0.01
C ASN A 160 19.96 -0.66 0.33
N ASN A 161 20.28 -0.89 1.61
CA ASN A 161 21.05 -2.06 2.07
C ASN A 161 20.25 -3.36 2.16
N LEU A 162 18.91 -3.31 2.13
CA LEU A 162 18.10 -4.53 2.17
C LEU A 162 18.38 -5.48 0.99
N HIS A 163 18.30 -6.78 1.22
CA HIS A 163 18.37 -7.74 0.12
C HIS A 163 17.10 -7.63 -0.77
N PRO A 164 17.20 -7.88 -2.08
CA PRO A 164 16.02 -8.09 -2.93
C PRO A 164 15.05 -9.11 -2.32
N ARG A 165 13.75 -8.93 -2.54
CA ARG A 165 12.68 -9.77 -1.96
C ARG A 165 12.56 -9.73 -0.43
N THR A 166 13.25 -8.83 0.26
CA THR A 166 13.02 -8.58 1.69
C THR A 166 11.68 -7.86 1.89
N PHE A 167 10.90 -8.30 2.89
CA PHE A 167 9.68 -7.60 3.26
C PHE A 167 10.01 -6.24 3.89
N MET A 168 9.35 -5.18 3.42
CA MET A 168 9.68 -3.81 3.80
C MET A 168 8.71 -3.29 4.86
N CYS A 169 7.42 -3.26 4.52
CA CYS A 169 6.33 -2.77 5.36
C CYS A 169 4.96 -3.11 4.76
N ASP A 170 3.88 -2.79 5.47
CA ASP A 170 2.51 -2.87 4.96
C ASP A 170 1.86 -1.49 4.85
N ILE A 171 1.01 -1.34 3.85
CA ILE A 171 0.20 -0.15 3.63
C ILE A 171 -1.26 -0.55 3.77
N VAL A 172 -1.98 0.12 4.67
CA VAL A 172 -3.38 -0.14 4.92
C VAL A 172 -4.22 0.95 4.26
N HIS A 173 -5.07 0.56 3.34
CA HIS A 173 -6.05 1.45 2.73
C HIS A 173 -7.36 1.25 3.45
N ALA A 174 -7.96 2.32 3.97
CA ALA A 174 -9.20 2.27 4.73
C ALA A 174 -10.32 3.05 4.03
N TRP A 175 -11.52 2.46 4.07
CA TRP A 175 -12.80 3.06 3.70
C TRP A 175 -13.72 3.03 4.92
N LYS A 176 -14.88 3.66 4.77
CA LYS A 176 -15.93 3.66 5.79
C LYS A 176 -16.27 2.25 6.29
N ASN A 177 -16.18 1.24 5.42
CA ASN A 177 -16.58 -0.13 5.75
C ASN A 177 -15.54 -1.26 5.56
N ALA A 178 -14.29 -0.95 5.23
CA ALA A 178 -13.28 -1.95 4.90
C ALA A 178 -11.88 -1.41 5.12
N CYS A 179 -10.93 -2.31 5.34
CA CYS A 179 -9.52 -2.00 5.16
C CYS A 179 -8.80 -3.09 4.38
N VAL A 180 -7.82 -2.69 3.58
CA VAL A 180 -7.03 -3.58 2.75
C VAL A 180 -5.58 -3.39 3.15
N THR A 181 -4.94 -4.45 3.63
CA THR A 181 -3.51 -4.45 3.94
C THR A 181 -2.73 -4.92 2.72
N ILE A 182 -1.85 -4.06 2.23
CA ILE A 182 -1.03 -4.26 1.04
C ILE A 182 0.41 -4.39 1.49
N HIS A 183 1.03 -5.50 1.16
CA HIS A 183 2.39 -5.79 1.58
C HIS A 183 3.37 -5.31 0.52
N LEU A 184 4.36 -4.53 0.96
CA LEU A 184 5.45 -4.07 0.12
C LEU A 184 6.67 -4.95 0.34
N ILE A 185 7.20 -5.42 -0.79
CA ILE A 185 8.36 -6.29 -0.84
C ILE A 185 9.40 -5.56 -1.66
N LYS A 186 10.65 -5.53 -1.19
CA LYS A 186 11.74 -5.01 -1.99
C LYS A 186 11.80 -5.86 -3.26
N PRO A 187 11.75 -5.26 -4.46
CA PRO A 187 11.81 -6.04 -5.70
C PRO A 187 13.07 -6.89 -5.78
#